data_AF-A0A928VXK5-F1
#
_entry.id   AF-A0A928VXK5-F1
#
_cell.length_a   1.000
_cell.length_b   1.000
_cell.length_c   1.000
_cell.angle_alpha   90.00
_cell.angle_beta   90.00
_cell.angle_gamma   90.00
#
_symmetry.space_group_name_H-M   'P 1'
#
loop_
_entity.id
_entity.type
_entity.pdbx_description
1 polymer ?
#
loop_
_entity_poly.entity_id
_entity_poly.type
_entity_poly.pdbx_seq_one_letter_code
_entity_poly.pdbx_strand_id
1 'polypeptide(L)' 'MTQVIPGENEPLESTLRRFKREVSRAGIWADMKKNRHFETPIEKRKRKALARRRKKFRRTRRTMAG' A
#
# COMPACT_ATOMS: atom_id res chain seq x y z
N MET A 1 5.00 0.86 -11.43
CA MET A 1 4.64 2.15 -12.05
C MET A 1 3.12 2.27 -12.02
N THR A 2 2.55 3.44 -11.78
CA THR A 2 1.09 3.67 -11.77
C THR A 2 0.76 4.81 -12.72
N GLN A 3 -0.24 4.61 -13.58
CA GLN A 3 -0.71 5.61 -14.53
C GLN A 3 -2.19 5.90 -14.26
N VAL A 4 -2.55 7.19 -14.25
CA VAL A 4 -3.94 7.66 -14.18
C VAL A 4 -4.13 8.66 -15.30
N ILE A 5 -5.08 8.38 -16.19
CA ILE A 5 -5.43 9.26 -17.31
C ILE A 5 -6.61 10.14 -16.85
N PRO A 6 -6.47 11.49 -16.92
CA PRO A 6 -7.58 12.41 -16.61
C PRO A 6 -8.72 12.26 -17.61
N GLY A 7 -9.96 12.47 -17.16
CA GLY A 7 -11.10 12.65 -18.06
C GLY A 7 -11.15 14.06 -18.67
N GLU A 8 -11.88 14.23 -19.77
CA GLU A 8 -11.95 15.50 -20.53
C GLU A 8 -12.38 16.72 -19.69
N ASN A 9 -13.26 16.52 -18.71
CA ASN A 9 -13.74 17.58 -17.81
C ASN A 9 -13.49 17.25 -16.33
N GLU A 10 -12.46 16.44 -16.03
CA GLU A 10 -12.17 16.07 -14.65
C GLU A 10 -11.40 17.18 -13.92
N PRO A 11 -11.88 17.65 -12.76
CA PRO A 11 -11.12 18.58 -11.93
C PRO A 11 -9.78 17.97 -11.50
N LEU A 12 -8.70 18.77 -11.54
CA LEU A 12 -7.35 18.33 -11.19
C LEU A 12 -7.27 17.57 -9.85
N GLU A 13 -7.98 18.05 -8.83
CA GLU A 13 -7.96 17.45 -7.49
C GLU A 13 -8.55 16.03 -7.48
N SER A 14 -9.55 15.76 -8.32
CA SER A 14 -10.10 14.41 -8.50
C SER A 14 -9.04 13.47 -9.07
N THR A 15 -8.37 13.90 -10.14
CA THR A 15 -7.29 13.12 -10.77
C THR A 15 -6.16 12.84 -9.77
N LEU A 16 -5.74 13.85 -9.00
CA LEU A 16 -4.71 13.70 -7.98
C LEU A 16 -5.12 12.73 -6.87
N ARG A 17 -6.39 12.77 -6.45
CA ARG A 17 -6.93 11.84 -5.45
C ARG A 17 -6.93 10.40 -5.98
N ARG A 18 -7.33 10.18 -7.23
CA ARG A 18 -7.28 8.85 -7.88
C ARG A 18 -5.83 8.38 -8.00
N PHE A 19 -4.92 9.25 -8.44
CA PHE A 19 -3.49 8.95 -8.51
C PHE A 19 -2.90 8.54 -7.16
N LYS A 20 -3.14 9.32 -6.09
CA LYS A 20 -2.68 8.98 -4.73
C LYS A 20 -3.21 7.61 -4.27
N ARG A 21 -4.47 7.30 -4.61
CA ARG A 21 -5.09 5.99 -4.32
C ARG A 21 -4.40 4.86 -5.09
N GLU A 22 -4.14 5.03 -6.38
CA GLU A 22 -3.46 4.02 -7.20
C GLU A 22 -2.00 3.81 -6.78
N VAL A 23 -1.25 4.87 -6.47
CA VAL A 23 0.11 4.75 -5.90
C VAL A 23 0.10 3.97 -4.58
N SER A 24 -0.87 4.25 -3.71
CA SER A 24 -1.03 3.54 -2.44
C SER A 24 -1.45 2.08 -2.64
N ARG A 25 -2.35 1.81 -3.59
CA ARG A 25 -2.84 0.48 -3.94
C ARG A 25 -1.74 -0.39 -4.54
N ALA A 26 -0.91 0.19 -5.41
CA ALA A 26 0.24 -0.46 -6.00
C ALA A 26 1.38 -0.72 -4.99
N GLY A 27 1.28 -0.20 -3.76
CA GLY A 27 2.26 -0.46 -2.71
C GLY A 27 3.59 0.27 -2.89
N ILE A 28 3.69 1.21 -3.84
CA ILE A 28 4.93 1.89 -4.22
C ILE A 28 5.61 2.54 -2.99
N TRP A 29 4.83 3.20 -2.13
CA TRP A 29 5.35 3.80 -0.88
C TRP A 29 5.92 2.76 0.09
N ALA A 30 5.30 1.58 0.18
CA ALA A 30 5.76 0.50 1.05
C ALA A 30 7.04 -0.14 0.51
N ASP A 31 7.13 -0.30 -0.81
CA ASP A 31 8.32 -0.81 -1.48
C ASP A 31 9.49 0.16 -1.38
N MET A 32 9.25 1.46 -1.56
CA MET A 32 10.27 2.48 -1.36
C MET A 32 10.82 2.46 0.07
N LYS A 33 9.96 2.37 1.09
CA LYS A 33 10.39 2.27 2.50
C LYS A 33 11.20 1.01 2.78
N LYS A 34 10.78 -0.12 2.21
CA LYS A 34 11.47 -1.42 2.33
C LYS A 34 12.86 -1.38 1.70
N ASN A 35 12.98 -0.76 0.52
CA ASN A 35 14.20 -0.80 -0.28
C ASN A 35 15.16 0.36 0.04
N ARG A 36 14.75 1.30 0.90
CA ARG A 36 15.58 2.46 1.28
C ARG A 36 16.92 2.06 1.92
N HIS A 37 16.95 0.92 2.62
CA HIS A 37 18.16 0.38 3.23
C HIS A 37 18.21 -1.13 3.00
N PHE A 38 19.41 -1.71 3.06
CA PHE A 38 19.55 -3.16 3.02
C PHE A 38 18.91 -3.80 4.25
N GLU A 39 18.11 -4.84 4.03
CA GLU A 39 17.58 -5.70 5.10
C GLU A 39 18.32 -7.04 5.05
N THR A 40 18.87 -7.45 6.18
CA THR A 40 19.43 -8.79 6.35
C THR A 40 18.33 -9.86 6.19
N PRO A 41 18.70 -11.13 5.90
CA PRO A 41 17.73 -12.22 5.76
C PRO A 41 16.79 -12.38 6.97
N ILE A 42 17.31 -12.16 8.19
CA ILE A 42 16.55 -12.27 9.44
C ILE A 42 15.53 -11.12 9.54
N GLU A 43 15.93 -9.89 9.27
CA GLU A 43 15.03 -8.73 9.28
C GLU A 43 13.90 -8.87 8.25
N LYS A 44 14.25 -9.34 7.05
CA LYS A 44 13.27 -9.65 6.00
C LYS A 44 12.25 -10.71 6.45
N ARG A 45 12.68 -11.76 7.15
CA ARG A 45 11.79 -12.78 7.74
C ARG A 45 10.89 -12.17 8.83
N LYS A 46 11.45 -11.39 9.76
CA LYS A 46 10.70 -10.71 10.84
C LYS A 46 9.64 -9.77 10.28
N ARG A 47 9.98 -8.91 9.31
CA ARG A 47 9.04 -7.97 8.67
C ARG A 47 7.88 -8.69 7.96
N LYS A 48 8.18 -9.75 7.20
CA LYS A 48 7.14 -10.58 6.55
C LYS A 48 6.18 -11.22 7.56
N ALA A 49 6.71 -11.74 8.68
CA ALA A 49 5.89 -12.33 9.74
C ALA A 49 4.95 -11.30 10.39
N LEU A 50 5.46 -10.12 10.72
CA LEU A 50 4.66 -9.02 11.28
C LEU A 50 3.58 -8.54 10.30
N ALA A 51 3.90 -8.42 9.00
CA ALA A 51 2.92 -8.05 7.98
C ALA A 51 1.77 -9.07 7.89
N ARG A 52 2.08 -10.37 7.93
CA ARG A 52 1.06 -11.44 7.97
C ARG A 52 0.19 -11.36 9.22
N ARG A 53 0.79 -11.16 10.41
CA ARG A 53 0.06 -11.04 11.67
C ARG A 53 -0.90 -9.84 11.65
N ARG A 54 -0.44 -8.69 11.17
CA ARG A 54 -1.27 -7.48 11.02
C ARG A 54 -2.42 -7.69 10.04
N LYS A 55 -2.18 -8.37 8.90
CA LYS A 55 -3.23 -8.72 7.92
C LYS A 55 -4.28 -9.64 8.52
N LYS A 56 -3.87 -10.68 9.26
CA LYS A 56 -4.79 -11.59 9.97
C LYS A 56 -5.65 -10.82 10.97
N PHE A 57 -5.04 -10.01 11.83
CA PHE A 57 -5.75 -9.19 12.82
C PHE A 57 -6.77 -8.24 12.20
N ARG A 58 -6.40 -7.53 11.13
CA ARG A 58 -7.36 -6.67 10.39
C ARG A 58 -8.51 -7.46 9.78
N ARG A 59 -8.27 -8.68 9.29
CA ARG A 59 -9.33 -9.54 8.74
C ARG A 59 -10.31 -9.96 9.82
N THR A 60 -9.79 -10.48 10.94
CA THR A 60 -10.61 -10.91 12.09
C THR A 60 -11.42 -9.76 12.67
N ARG A 61 -10.85 -8.55 12.82
CA ARG A 61 -11.63 -7.38 13.27
C ARG A 61 -12.76 -7.00 12.32
N ARG A 62 -12.59 -7.20 11.01
CA ARG A 62 -13.65 -6.90 10.04
C ARG A 62 -14.77 -7.94 10.06
N THR A 63 -14.46 -9.21 10.34
CA THR A 63 -15.48 -10.27 10.44
C THR A 63 -16.24 -10.25 11.76
N MET A 64 -15.68 -9.64 12.81
CA MET A 64 -16.33 -9.50 14.12
C MET A 64 -17.15 -8.20 14.25
N ALA A 65 -16.98 -7.25 13.33
CA ALA A 65 -17.61 -5.92 13.37
C ALA A 65 -18.69 -5.73 12.29
N GLY A 66 -19.03 -6.80 11.57
CA GLY A 66 -20.21 -6.88 10.71
C GLY A 66 -21.13 -7.95 11.27
#